data_AF-A0A3N5L6R4-F1
#
_entry.id   AF-A0A3N5L6R4-F1
#
_cell.length_a   1.000
_cell.length_b   1.000
_cell.length_c   1.000
_cell.angle_alpha   90.00
_cell.angle_beta   90.00
_cell.angle_gamma   90.00
#
_symmetry.space_group_name_H-M   'P 1'
#
loop_
_entity.id
_entity.type
_entity.pdbx_description
1 polymer ?
#
loop_
_entity_poly.entity_id
_entity_poly.type
_entity_poly.pdbx_seq_one_letter_code
_entity_poly.pdbx_strand_id
1 'polypeptide(L)'
;MQPLIEIRSVSKAYKLYGRPVDRAIEWATLGAIRRHGLQWALQDISLTLNQGEVVGVVGPNGAGKSTLLKLIARTARPTSGEVTRRARIGALLELGAGFHPDLSGMDNIGLNARLLGFSEGELSSKLQAITDFAGIGEAVHRPVRTFSSGMFVRLAFSIIAVMEPEVLVIDEAIAVGDVDFQMKCLTRIEELRAKGIAIIFVSHDLYRVETLADRAICLVDGKMQAEGTPSQVIRSYRSLYEKDAALAPAVPLHFEQSPVQIRDLTCNLVNGRNVNVTVAYDVLKLICEGLVFRIVFALPDETRVAIIGHDVPEGQTIEPGAYRLSFKVKTTNLYPRRYRLHCSVTSKKSVVYDVKMGVVEVTIPEPTLWPAYHRSADQLTTMLEFDVVPADKRG
;
A
#
# COMPACT_ATOMS: atom_id res chain seq x y z
N MET A 1 29.13 14.68 0.93
CA MET A 1 29.17 13.31 0.38
C MET A 1 28.54 13.31 -1.00
N GLN A 2 28.99 12.47 -1.93
CA GLN A 2 28.33 12.30 -3.22
C GLN A 2 27.12 11.35 -3.07
N PRO A 3 26.01 11.58 -3.78
CA PRO A 3 24.84 10.70 -3.71
C PRO A 3 25.09 9.35 -4.39
N LEU A 4 24.50 8.29 -3.83
CA LEU A 4 24.55 6.93 -4.39
C LEU A 4 23.80 6.83 -5.71
N ILE A 5 22.66 7.52 -5.81
CA ILE A 5 21.89 7.67 -7.05
C ILE A 5 21.59 9.14 -7.27
N GLU A 6 21.74 9.58 -8.51
CA GLU A 6 21.46 10.94 -8.93
C GLU A 6 20.70 10.91 -10.26
N ILE A 7 19.49 11.47 -10.24
CA ILE A 7 18.59 11.61 -11.38
C ILE A 7 18.53 13.11 -11.69
N ARG A 8 18.85 13.49 -12.93
CA ARG A 8 18.88 14.89 -13.39
C ARG A 8 17.97 15.09 -14.59
N SER A 9 16.87 15.81 -14.38
CA SER A 9 15.89 16.20 -15.41
C SER A 9 15.45 15.05 -16.32
N VAL A 10 15.19 13.90 -15.71
CA VAL A 10 14.90 12.67 -16.45
C VAL A 10 13.45 12.66 -16.90
N SER A 11 13.27 12.43 -18.21
CA SER A 11 11.97 12.17 -18.80
C SER A 11 11.95 10.81 -19.47
N LYS A 12 10.82 10.13 -19.39
CA LYS A 12 10.60 8.82 -20.01
C LYS A 12 9.28 8.80 -20.75
N ALA A 13 9.36 8.60 -22.06
CA ALA A 13 8.22 8.32 -22.92
C ALA A 13 8.26 6.88 -23.44
N TYR A 14 7.08 6.29 -23.58
CA TYR A 14 6.86 5.04 -24.32
C TYR A 14 6.18 5.33 -25.65
N LYS A 15 6.62 4.63 -26.70
CA LYS A 15 6.00 4.70 -28.02
C LYS A 15 4.73 3.86 -28.04
N LEU A 16 3.58 4.51 -28.25
CA LEU A 16 2.31 3.84 -28.48
C LEU A 16 2.03 3.80 -29.98
N TYR A 17 1.83 2.60 -30.51
CA TYR A 17 1.44 2.39 -31.90
C TYR A 17 -0.04 1.99 -31.94
N GLY A 18 -0.82 2.60 -32.82
CA GLY A 18 -2.24 2.27 -32.99
C GLY A 18 -2.44 0.87 -33.55
N ARG A 19 -1.56 0.43 -34.47
CA ARG A 19 -1.56 -0.92 -35.05
C ARG A 19 -0.16 -1.53 -35.02
N PRO A 20 -0.01 -2.87 -34.91
CA PRO A 20 1.30 -3.52 -35.01
C PRO A 20 2.06 -3.19 -36.30
N VAL A 21 1.34 -3.04 -37.42
CA VAL A 21 1.91 -2.71 -38.74
C VAL A 21 2.57 -1.32 -38.77
N ASP A 22 2.10 -0.37 -37.95
CA ASP A 22 2.67 0.98 -37.89
C ASP A 22 4.12 0.98 -37.41
N ARG A 23 4.48 0.02 -36.55
CA ARG A 23 5.88 -0.20 -36.14
C ARG A 23 6.75 -0.68 -37.30
N ALA A 24 6.23 -1.59 -38.13
CA ALA A 24 6.95 -2.11 -39.29
C ALA A 24 7.16 -1.02 -40.36
N ILE A 25 6.16 -0.17 -40.59
CA ILE A 25 6.26 0.97 -41.51
C ILE A 25 7.30 1.98 -41.02
N GLU A 26 7.30 2.30 -39.73
CA GLU A 26 8.29 3.22 -39.15
C GLU A 26 9.72 2.67 -39.27
N TRP A 27 9.92 1.36 -39.09
CA TRP A 27 11.22 0.71 -39.30
C TRP A 27 11.65 0.67 -40.77
N ALA A 28 10.74 0.31 -41.68
CA ALA A 28 11.00 0.25 -43.12
C ALA A 28 11.34 1.63 -43.70
N THR A 29 10.81 2.70 -43.09
CA THR A 29 11.10 4.09 -43.48
C THR A 29 12.26 4.71 -42.69
N LEU A 30 12.99 3.91 -41.89
CA LEU A 30 14.08 4.38 -41.02
C LEU A 30 13.66 5.57 -40.12
N GLY A 31 12.38 5.61 -39.72
CA GLY A 31 11.83 6.66 -38.88
C GLY A 31 11.44 7.95 -39.60
N ALA A 32 11.49 7.99 -40.94
CA ALA A 32 11.02 9.14 -41.73
C ALA A 32 9.52 9.38 -41.57
N ILE A 33 8.73 8.31 -41.40
CA ILE A 33 7.30 8.38 -41.09
C ILE A 33 7.10 7.87 -39.66
N ARG A 34 6.85 8.80 -38.72
CA ARG A 34 6.52 8.45 -37.34
C ARG A 34 5.03 8.12 -37.26
N ARG A 35 4.72 6.89 -36.83
CA ARG A 35 3.33 6.44 -36.61
C ARG A 35 3.05 6.04 -35.17
N HIS A 36 3.88 6.53 -34.24
CA HIS A 36 3.65 6.38 -32.82
C HIS A 36 3.27 7.71 -32.16
N GLY A 37 2.40 7.63 -31.16
CA GLY A 37 2.26 8.66 -30.12
C GLY A 37 3.30 8.44 -29.02
N LEU A 38 3.66 9.51 -28.32
CA LEU A 38 4.48 9.42 -27.10
C LEU A 38 3.57 9.53 -25.88
N GLN A 39 3.57 8.48 -25.06
CA GLN A 39 2.99 8.53 -23.73
C GLN A 39 4.10 8.78 -22.72
N TRP A 40 4.09 9.96 -22.11
CA TRP A 40 5.05 10.34 -21.08
C TRP A 40 4.69 9.69 -19.75
N ALA A 41 5.54 8.78 -19.30
CA ALA A 41 5.43 8.15 -17.99
C ALA A 41 6.15 8.97 -16.91
N LEU A 42 7.21 9.69 -17.27
CA LEU A 42 7.91 10.64 -16.40
C LEU A 42 8.34 11.86 -17.21
N GLN A 43 8.32 13.03 -16.60
CA GLN A 43 8.66 14.32 -17.19
C GLN A 43 9.47 15.13 -16.18
N ASP A 44 10.70 15.46 -16.56
CA ASP A 44 11.62 16.34 -15.83
C ASP A 44 11.77 16.00 -14.33
N ILE A 45 12.04 14.72 -14.04
CA ILE A 45 12.26 14.26 -12.67
C ILE A 45 13.72 14.46 -12.29
N SER A 46 13.94 15.16 -11.17
CA SER A 46 15.25 15.23 -10.50
C SER A 46 15.13 14.69 -9.09
N LEU A 47 16.05 13.82 -8.69
CA LEU A 47 16.05 13.14 -7.40
C LEU A 47 17.47 12.69 -7.06
N THR A 48 17.86 12.84 -5.80
CA THR A 48 19.08 12.24 -5.25
C THR A 48 18.74 11.24 -4.16
N LEU A 49 19.52 10.17 -4.04
CA LEU A 49 19.47 9.24 -2.91
C LEU A 49 20.86 9.15 -2.28
N ASN A 50 20.95 9.48 -1.00
CA ASN A 50 22.18 9.43 -0.23
C ASN A 50 22.32 8.12 0.54
N GLN A 51 23.52 7.85 1.05
CA GLN A 51 23.77 6.67 1.88
C GLN A 51 22.94 6.73 3.18
N GLY A 52 22.34 5.61 3.57
CA GLY A 52 21.49 5.49 4.76
C GLY A 52 20.17 6.24 4.70
N GLU A 53 19.85 6.90 3.58
CA GLU A 53 18.60 7.62 3.40
C GLU A 53 17.48 6.69 2.94
N VAL A 54 16.31 6.79 3.58
CA VAL A 54 15.08 6.14 3.14
C VAL A 54 14.16 7.15 2.45
N VAL A 55 13.90 6.94 1.15
CA VAL A 55 13.01 7.76 0.35
C VAL A 55 11.72 7.01 0.01
N GLY A 56 10.59 7.53 0.46
CA GLY A 56 9.25 7.05 0.11
C GLY A 56 8.72 7.68 -1.17
N VAL A 57 8.11 6.90 -2.05
CA VAL A 57 7.52 7.38 -3.30
C VAL A 57 6.00 7.12 -3.28
N VAL A 58 5.21 8.21 -3.23
CA VAL A 58 3.74 8.17 -3.22
C VAL A 58 3.17 8.76 -4.51
N GLY A 59 1.91 8.43 -4.82
CA GLY A 59 1.21 8.91 -6.02
C GLY A 59 0.12 7.94 -6.47
N PRO A 60 -0.82 8.36 -7.34
CA PRO A 60 -1.84 7.46 -7.86
C PRO A 60 -1.26 6.34 -8.73
N ASN A 61 -2.11 5.38 -9.06
CA ASN A 61 -1.81 4.44 -10.14
C ASN A 61 -1.61 5.19 -11.45
N GLY A 62 -0.62 4.77 -12.24
CA GLY A 62 -0.26 5.47 -13.48
C GLY A 62 0.63 6.70 -13.31
N ALA A 63 0.96 7.13 -12.08
CA ALA A 63 1.79 8.32 -11.84
C ALA A 63 3.26 8.22 -12.30
N GLY A 64 3.72 7.04 -12.74
CA GLY A 64 5.10 6.82 -13.16
C GLY A 64 6.02 6.17 -12.11
N LYS A 65 5.52 5.83 -10.91
CA LYS A 65 6.30 5.21 -9.81
C LYS A 65 7.13 4.00 -10.25
N SER A 66 6.49 2.98 -10.83
CA SER A 66 7.22 1.79 -11.33
C SER A 66 8.17 2.12 -12.48
N THR A 67 7.88 3.16 -13.28
CA THR A 67 8.84 3.62 -14.31
C THR A 67 10.07 4.27 -13.68
N LEU A 68 9.90 5.07 -12.62
CA LEU A 68 11.01 5.65 -11.86
C LEU A 68 11.88 4.55 -11.27
N LEU A 69 11.26 3.55 -10.64
CA LEU A 69 11.98 2.43 -10.07
C LEU A 69 12.72 1.60 -11.13
N LYS A 70 12.12 1.36 -12.31
CA LYS A 70 12.79 0.69 -13.45
C LYS A 70 13.98 1.48 -13.99
N LEU A 71 13.88 2.81 -14.01
CA LEU A 71 15.02 3.64 -14.35
C LEU A 71 16.11 3.47 -13.29
N ILE A 72 15.80 3.58 -12.00
CA ILE A 72 16.77 3.39 -10.92
C ILE A 72 17.45 2.02 -11.01
N ALA A 73 16.67 0.95 -11.16
CA ALA A 73 17.14 -0.43 -11.27
C ALA A 73 17.85 -0.77 -12.59
N ARG A 74 17.98 0.19 -13.52
CA ARG A 74 18.63 0.02 -14.83
C ARG A 74 17.91 -0.96 -15.78
N THR A 75 16.66 -1.32 -15.50
CA THR A 75 15.83 -2.16 -16.39
C THR A 75 15.16 -1.33 -17.50
N ALA A 76 15.12 -0.01 -17.36
CA ALA A 76 14.72 0.92 -18.41
C ALA A 76 15.78 2.02 -18.63
N ARG A 77 15.83 2.54 -19.86
CA ARG A 77 16.63 3.73 -20.21
C ARG A 77 15.76 4.99 -20.26
N PRO A 78 16.27 6.15 -19.80
CA PRO A 78 15.57 7.43 -19.95
C PRO A 78 15.42 7.80 -21.44
N THR A 79 14.41 8.61 -21.75
CA THR A 79 14.25 9.21 -23.08
C THR A 79 15.10 10.48 -23.20
N SER A 80 15.18 11.26 -22.13
CA SER A 80 16.06 12.41 -21.95
C SER A 80 16.49 12.54 -20.48
N GLY A 81 17.51 13.34 -20.23
CA GLY A 81 18.12 13.48 -18.90
C GLY A 81 19.12 12.36 -18.58
N GLU A 82 19.64 12.38 -17.35
CA GLU A 82 20.70 11.46 -16.93
C GLU A 82 20.37 10.78 -15.59
N VAL A 83 20.71 9.50 -15.48
CA VAL A 83 20.68 8.76 -14.21
C VAL A 83 22.08 8.21 -13.92
N THR A 84 22.75 8.77 -12.93
CA THR A 84 24.04 8.31 -12.42
C THR A 84 23.82 7.39 -11.21
N ARG A 85 24.54 6.26 -11.17
CA ARG A 85 24.45 5.26 -10.10
C ARG A 85 25.88 4.93 -9.66
N ARG A 86 26.16 5.03 -8.38
CA ARG A 86 27.48 4.84 -7.76
C ARG A 86 27.47 3.73 -6.70
N ALA A 87 26.50 2.83 -6.79
CA ALA A 87 26.19 1.82 -5.77
C ALA A 87 25.64 0.53 -6.41
N ARG A 88 25.82 -0.61 -5.73
CA ARG A 88 25.09 -1.85 -6.04
C ARG A 88 23.62 -1.71 -5.64
N ILE A 89 22.73 -1.93 -6.60
CA ILE A 89 21.28 -1.79 -6.42
C ILE A 89 20.64 -3.18 -6.41
N GLY A 90 20.02 -3.55 -5.29
CA GLY A 90 19.10 -4.68 -5.23
C GLY A 90 17.68 -4.19 -5.41
N ALA A 91 16.96 -4.68 -6.42
CA ALA A 91 15.60 -4.26 -6.70
C ALA A 91 14.60 -5.42 -6.61
N LEU A 92 13.59 -5.25 -5.76
CA LEU A 92 12.48 -6.21 -5.56
C LEU A 92 11.31 -5.96 -6.54
N LEU A 93 11.56 -5.22 -7.62
CA LEU A 93 10.55 -4.85 -8.63
C LEU A 93 10.12 -6.01 -9.50
N GLU A 94 11.09 -6.85 -9.85
CA GLU A 94 10.93 -7.99 -10.73
C GLU A 94 11.50 -9.18 -9.97
N LEU A 95 10.82 -9.55 -8.88
CA LEU A 95 11.24 -10.68 -8.04
C LEU A 95 11.49 -11.92 -8.90
N GLY A 96 12.71 -12.44 -8.84
CA GLY A 96 13.14 -13.58 -9.64
C GLY A 96 13.53 -13.25 -11.08
N ALA A 97 13.62 -11.96 -11.45
CA ALA A 97 14.27 -11.55 -12.69
C ALA A 97 15.73 -11.99 -12.66
N GLY A 98 16.12 -12.81 -13.63
CA GLY A 98 17.42 -13.47 -13.64
C GLY A 98 17.40 -14.90 -13.10
N PHE A 99 16.24 -15.43 -12.69
CA PHE A 99 16.12 -16.87 -12.44
C PHE A 99 16.06 -17.63 -13.76
N HIS A 100 16.87 -18.68 -13.87
CA HIS A 100 16.79 -19.67 -14.94
C HIS A 100 15.94 -20.86 -14.45
N PRO A 101 14.82 -21.18 -15.13
CA PRO A 101 13.84 -22.15 -14.66
C PRO A 101 14.40 -23.58 -14.52
N ASP A 102 15.34 -23.96 -15.39
CA ASP A 102 15.96 -25.29 -15.37
C ASP A 102 17.14 -25.43 -14.41
N LEU A 103 17.64 -24.33 -13.85
CA LEU A 103 18.72 -24.35 -12.86
C LEU A 103 18.14 -24.59 -11.47
N SER A 104 18.95 -25.16 -10.57
CA SER A 104 18.56 -25.35 -9.18
C SER A 104 18.37 -24.00 -8.47
N GLY A 105 17.70 -23.99 -7.32
CA GLY A 105 17.67 -22.82 -6.45
C GLY A 105 19.08 -22.34 -6.08
N MET A 106 20.01 -23.26 -5.78
CA MET A 106 21.41 -22.94 -5.47
C MET A 106 22.13 -22.25 -6.62
N ASP A 107 22.00 -22.79 -7.84
CA ASP A 107 22.61 -22.18 -9.03
C ASP A 107 22.01 -20.80 -9.31
N ASN A 108 20.71 -20.64 -9.07
CA ASN A 108 20.03 -19.36 -9.20
C ASN A 108 20.48 -18.33 -8.16
N ILE A 109 20.75 -18.73 -6.92
CA ILE A 109 21.37 -17.86 -5.92
C ILE A 109 22.72 -17.34 -6.46
N GLY A 110 23.55 -18.25 -6.97
CA GLY A 110 24.86 -17.89 -7.53
C GLY A 110 24.78 -16.95 -8.73
N LEU A 111 23.89 -17.24 -9.67
CA LEU A 111 23.64 -16.41 -10.84
C LEU A 111 23.19 -15.00 -10.44
N ASN A 112 22.24 -14.89 -9.51
CA ASN A 112 21.68 -13.59 -9.10
C ASN A 112 22.66 -12.75 -8.29
N ALA A 113 23.43 -13.37 -7.38
CA ALA A 113 24.48 -12.67 -6.65
C ALA A 113 25.51 -12.05 -7.61
N ARG A 114 25.94 -12.79 -8.64
CA ARG A 114 26.86 -12.27 -9.67
C ARG A 114 26.23 -11.16 -10.51
N LEU A 115 24.96 -11.28 -10.90
CA LEU A 115 24.24 -10.23 -11.62
C LEU A 115 24.12 -8.93 -10.82
N LEU A 116 24.01 -9.03 -9.48
CA LEU A 116 24.00 -7.89 -8.57
C LEU A 116 25.41 -7.34 -8.26
N GLY A 117 26.47 -7.96 -8.80
CA GLY A 117 27.85 -7.51 -8.66
C GLY A 117 28.54 -7.97 -7.37
N PHE A 118 28.06 -9.04 -6.73
CA PHE A 118 28.74 -9.66 -5.59
C PHE A 118 29.76 -10.69 -6.04
N SER A 119 30.86 -10.76 -5.29
CA SER A 119 31.91 -11.77 -5.46
C SER A 119 31.48 -13.14 -4.95
N GLU A 120 32.18 -14.19 -5.38
CA GLU A 120 31.95 -15.54 -4.86
C GLU A 120 32.22 -15.65 -3.35
N GLY A 121 33.20 -14.93 -2.82
CA GLY A 121 33.51 -14.93 -1.40
C GLY A 121 32.42 -14.28 -0.54
N GLU A 122 31.84 -13.16 -1.01
CA GLU A 122 30.68 -12.55 -0.36
C GLU A 122 29.49 -13.52 -0.37
N LEU A 123 29.22 -14.14 -1.52
CA LEU A 123 28.14 -15.13 -1.63
C LEU A 123 28.37 -16.33 -0.71
N SER A 124 29.56 -16.93 -0.72
CA SER A 124 29.83 -18.14 0.07
C SER A 124 29.63 -17.89 1.57
N SER A 125 29.97 -16.69 2.05
CA SER A 125 29.76 -16.30 3.45
C SER A 125 28.28 -16.14 3.84
N LYS A 126 27.40 -15.91 2.86
CA LYS A 126 25.98 -15.60 3.05
C LYS A 126 25.04 -16.69 2.53
N LEU A 127 25.56 -17.70 1.83
CA LEU A 127 24.77 -18.72 1.15
C LEU A 127 23.82 -19.47 2.10
N GLN A 128 24.33 -19.89 3.27
CA GLN A 128 23.51 -20.53 4.29
C GLN A 128 22.42 -19.59 4.84
N ALA A 129 22.77 -18.32 5.09
CA ALA A 129 21.80 -17.34 5.56
C ALA A 129 20.68 -17.07 4.53
N ILE A 130 20.99 -17.12 3.23
CA ILE A 130 19.99 -17.00 2.15
C ILE A 130 19.02 -18.19 2.21
N THR A 131 19.54 -19.42 2.30
CA THR A 131 18.71 -20.62 2.34
C THR A 131 17.84 -20.68 3.59
N ASP A 132 18.40 -20.32 4.75
CA ASP A 132 17.70 -20.29 6.02
C ASP A 132 16.60 -19.22 6.04
N PHE A 133 16.89 -18.03 5.49
CA PHE A 133 15.89 -16.97 5.38
C PHE A 133 14.75 -17.36 4.45
N ALA A 134 15.05 -18.00 3.31
CA ALA A 134 14.04 -18.47 2.35
C ALA A 134 13.12 -19.55 2.95
N GLY A 135 13.66 -20.42 3.82
CA GLY A 135 12.88 -21.47 4.49
C GLY A 135 12.25 -22.46 3.52
N ILE A 136 12.92 -22.76 2.39
CA ILE A 136 12.43 -23.70 1.36
C ILE A 136 13.04 -25.12 1.49
N GLY A 137 13.94 -25.32 2.46
CA GLY A 137 14.59 -26.61 2.73
C GLY A 137 15.29 -27.22 1.52
N GLU A 138 15.20 -28.55 1.40
CA GLU A 138 15.81 -29.34 0.31
C GLU A 138 15.35 -28.97 -1.10
N ALA A 139 14.26 -28.21 -1.23
CA ALA A 139 13.81 -27.77 -2.54
C ALA A 139 14.81 -26.85 -3.23
N VAL A 140 15.71 -26.18 -2.50
CA VAL A 140 16.76 -25.33 -3.07
C VAL A 140 17.67 -26.10 -4.05
N HIS A 141 17.79 -27.42 -3.90
CA HIS A 141 18.59 -28.27 -4.79
C HIS A 141 17.85 -28.72 -6.05
N ARG A 142 16.55 -28.40 -6.19
CA ARG A 142 15.73 -28.78 -7.34
C ARG A 142 15.59 -27.62 -8.33
N PRO A 143 15.29 -27.91 -9.62
CA PRO A 143 15.05 -26.87 -10.61
C PRO A 143 13.93 -25.90 -10.19
N VAL A 144 14.16 -24.59 -10.35
CA VAL A 144 13.22 -23.54 -9.92
C VAL A 144 11.85 -23.66 -10.57
N ARG A 145 11.73 -24.21 -11.79
CA ARG A 145 10.43 -24.49 -12.43
C ARG A 145 9.52 -25.44 -11.63
N THR A 146 10.07 -26.15 -10.65
CA THR A 146 9.32 -27.05 -9.76
C THR A 146 8.83 -26.36 -8.48
N PHE A 147 9.21 -25.10 -8.25
CA PHE A 147 8.86 -24.36 -7.05
C PHE A 147 7.40 -23.94 -7.09
N SER A 148 6.76 -23.89 -5.92
CA SER A 148 5.52 -23.12 -5.79
C SER A 148 5.82 -21.62 -5.97
N SER A 149 4.80 -20.84 -6.30
CA SER A 149 4.91 -19.38 -6.38
C SER A 149 5.46 -18.76 -5.08
N GLY A 150 5.06 -19.30 -3.92
CA GLY A 150 5.57 -18.87 -2.62
C GLY A 150 7.06 -19.17 -2.44
N MET A 151 7.53 -20.37 -2.80
CA MET A 151 8.95 -20.74 -2.71
C MET A 151 9.82 -19.88 -3.64
N PHE A 152 9.33 -19.63 -4.86
CA PHE A 152 9.98 -18.78 -5.85
C PHE A 152 10.21 -17.37 -5.29
N VAL A 153 9.14 -16.75 -4.78
CA VAL A 153 9.18 -15.38 -4.24
C VAL A 153 10.06 -15.32 -2.99
N ARG A 154 9.95 -16.31 -2.10
CA ARG A 154 10.78 -16.41 -0.91
C ARG A 154 12.26 -16.39 -1.26
N LEU A 155 12.69 -17.28 -2.16
CA LEU A 155 14.08 -17.34 -2.57
C LEU A 155 14.56 -16.03 -3.23
N ALA A 156 13.76 -15.46 -4.14
CA ALA A 156 14.08 -14.21 -4.82
C ALA A 156 14.30 -13.06 -3.83
N PHE A 157 13.43 -12.92 -2.84
CA PHE A 157 13.57 -11.90 -1.79
C PHE A 157 14.80 -12.17 -0.91
N SER A 158 15.00 -13.42 -0.47
CA SER A 158 16.11 -13.80 0.42
C SER A 158 17.47 -13.42 -0.14
N ILE A 159 17.68 -13.64 -1.45
CA ILE A 159 18.95 -13.29 -2.10
C ILE A 159 19.23 -11.80 -1.93
N ILE A 160 18.29 -10.93 -2.30
CA ILE A 160 18.49 -9.48 -2.25
C ILE A 160 18.63 -8.99 -0.80
N ALA A 161 17.78 -9.46 0.10
CA ALA A 161 17.72 -8.98 1.48
C ALA A 161 18.92 -9.43 2.34
N VAL A 162 19.49 -10.61 2.06
CA VAL A 162 20.66 -11.13 2.80
C VAL A 162 21.97 -10.61 2.21
N MET A 163 22.05 -10.42 0.90
CA MET A 163 23.29 -9.95 0.25
C MET A 163 23.67 -8.51 0.61
N GLU A 164 22.73 -7.71 1.15
CA GLU A 164 23.00 -6.35 1.67
C GLU A 164 23.57 -5.41 0.59
N PRO A 165 22.79 -5.07 -0.45
CA PRO A 165 23.19 -4.07 -1.42
C PRO A 165 23.32 -2.69 -0.76
N GLU A 166 24.02 -1.77 -1.42
CA GLU A 166 24.16 -0.38 -0.97
C GLU A 166 22.86 0.42 -1.14
N VAL A 167 22.05 0.05 -2.15
CA VAL A 167 20.70 0.58 -2.36
C VAL A 167 19.71 -0.58 -2.49
N LEU A 168 18.63 -0.52 -1.71
CA LEU A 168 17.48 -1.42 -1.83
C LEU A 168 16.29 -0.69 -2.45
N VAL A 169 15.79 -1.19 -3.57
CA VAL A 169 14.58 -0.68 -4.25
C VAL A 169 13.43 -1.64 -3.97
N ILE A 170 12.35 -1.13 -3.40
CA ILE A 170 11.21 -1.94 -2.99
C ILE A 170 9.94 -1.44 -3.68
N ASP A 171 9.27 -2.32 -4.41
CA ASP A 171 7.89 -2.05 -4.86
C ASP A 171 6.89 -2.52 -3.81
N GLU A 172 5.66 -2.06 -3.94
CA GLU A 172 4.52 -2.41 -3.07
C GLU A 172 4.30 -3.93 -2.88
N ALA A 173 4.85 -4.73 -3.80
CA ALA A 173 4.82 -6.18 -3.85
C ALA A 173 5.52 -6.91 -2.68
N ILE A 174 5.93 -6.23 -1.60
CA ILE A 174 6.30 -6.90 -0.34
C ILE A 174 5.15 -7.80 0.17
N ALA A 175 3.91 -7.55 -0.28
CA ALA A 175 2.73 -8.36 0.03
C ALA A 175 2.70 -9.77 -0.63
N VAL A 176 3.77 -10.22 -1.29
CA VAL A 176 3.82 -11.56 -1.90
C VAL A 176 4.53 -12.56 -0.97
N GLY A 177 3.85 -13.63 -0.60
CA GLY A 177 4.29 -14.61 0.39
C GLY A 177 3.23 -14.82 1.48
N ASP A 178 3.49 -15.74 2.41
CA ASP A 178 2.66 -15.87 3.61
C ASP A 178 2.99 -14.78 4.64
N VAL A 179 2.07 -14.60 5.59
CA VAL A 179 2.15 -13.56 6.64
C VAL A 179 3.46 -13.67 7.42
N ASP A 180 3.89 -14.89 7.76
CA ASP A 180 5.13 -15.12 8.50
C ASP A 180 6.35 -14.64 7.72
N PHE A 181 6.41 -14.91 6.41
CA PHE A 181 7.51 -14.43 5.57
C PHE A 181 7.46 -12.93 5.34
N GLN A 182 6.27 -12.34 5.16
CA GLN A 182 6.12 -10.89 5.07
C GLN A 182 6.65 -10.18 6.33
N MET A 183 6.37 -10.72 7.52
CA MET A 183 6.90 -10.18 8.77
C MET A 183 8.43 -10.30 8.83
N LYS A 184 9.01 -11.44 8.42
CA LYS A 184 10.47 -11.57 8.29
C LYS A 184 11.07 -10.53 7.34
N CYS A 185 10.41 -10.27 6.22
CA CYS A 185 10.84 -9.27 5.24
C CYS A 185 10.86 -7.85 5.85
N LEU A 186 9.80 -7.47 6.57
CA LEU A 186 9.70 -6.16 7.22
C LEU A 186 10.78 -5.97 8.28
N THR A 187 10.98 -6.95 9.16
CA THR A 187 12.06 -6.93 10.16
C THR A 187 13.42 -6.77 9.48
N ARG A 188 13.64 -7.50 8.38
CA ARG A 188 14.89 -7.42 7.65
C ARG A 188 15.11 -6.04 7.01
N ILE A 189 14.08 -5.40 6.48
CA ILE A 189 14.17 -4.05 5.92
C ILE A 189 14.61 -3.04 7.00
N GLU A 190 14.06 -3.12 8.20
CA GLU A 190 14.47 -2.27 9.33
C GLU A 190 15.92 -2.52 9.76
N GLU A 191 16.38 -3.78 9.77
CA GLU A 191 17.79 -4.09 10.02
C GLU A 191 18.72 -3.48 8.97
N LEU A 192 18.33 -3.54 7.68
CA LEU A 192 19.11 -2.95 6.59
C LEU A 192 19.17 -1.42 6.72
N ARG A 193 18.05 -0.79 7.07
CA ARG A 193 17.99 0.65 7.40
C ARG A 193 18.94 1.00 8.54
N ALA A 194 18.90 0.24 9.65
CA ALA A 194 19.77 0.46 10.80
C ALA A 194 21.27 0.27 10.46
N LYS A 195 21.60 -0.53 9.45
CA LYS A 195 22.96 -0.68 8.90
C LYS A 195 23.39 0.44 7.96
N GLY A 196 22.54 1.43 7.69
CA GLY A 196 22.84 2.55 6.79
C GLY A 196 22.72 2.19 5.30
N ILE A 197 21.98 1.15 4.95
CA ILE A 197 21.62 0.87 3.55
C ILE A 197 20.59 1.90 3.11
N ALA A 198 20.80 2.50 1.94
CA ALA A 198 19.84 3.42 1.37
C ALA A 198 18.65 2.65 0.81
N ILE A 199 17.44 3.16 1.02
CA ILE A 199 16.21 2.47 0.61
C ILE A 199 15.36 3.44 -0.19
N ILE A 200 14.85 2.99 -1.33
CA ILE A 200 13.74 3.65 -2.00
C ILE A 200 12.57 2.68 -2.06
N PHE A 201 11.42 3.10 -1.55
CA PHE A 201 10.24 2.24 -1.58
C PHE A 201 9.01 2.96 -2.08
N VAL A 202 8.22 2.24 -2.88
CA VAL A 202 6.91 2.68 -3.35
C VAL A 202 5.83 2.05 -2.48
N SER A 203 4.89 2.85 -2.01
CA SER A 203 3.70 2.36 -1.32
C SER A 203 2.51 3.27 -1.55
N HIS A 204 1.31 2.70 -1.68
CA HIS A 204 0.06 3.43 -1.49
C HIS A 204 -0.32 3.57 -0.01
N ASP A 205 0.33 2.82 0.89
CA ASP A 205 0.14 2.93 2.33
C ASP A 205 0.92 4.14 2.85
N LEU A 206 0.21 5.26 2.98
CA LEU A 206 0.77 6.54 3.43
C LEU A 206 1.33 6.45 4.85
N TYR A 207 0.82 5.55 5.70
CA TYR A 207 1.35 5.38 7.05
C TYR A 207 2.74 4.76 7.03
N ARG A 208 2.96 3.72 6.21
CA ARG A 208 4.31 3.14 6.03
C ARG A 208 5.31 4.16 5.54
N VAL A 209 4.88 5.02 4.62
CA VAL A 209 5.69 6.16 4.15
C VAL A 209 6.00 7.12 5.29
N GLU A 210 5.03 7.41 6.14
CA GLU A 210 5.22 8.29 7.29
C GLU A 210 6.18 7.73 8.35
N THR A 211 6.17 6.42 8.60
CA THR A 211 6.96 5.80 9.68
C THR A 211 8.36 5.36 9.24
N LEU A 212 8.52 4.91 8.00
CA LEU A 212 9.78 4.32 7.53
C LEU A 212 10.68 5.31 6.79
N ALA A 213 10.09 6.27 6.08
CA ALA A 213 10.85 7.16 5.21
C ALA A 213 11.39 8.36 5.98
N ASP A 214 12.64 8.74 5.69
CA ASP A 214 13.22 9.99 6.20
C ASP A 214 12.75 11.18 5.34
N ARG A 215 12.50 10.92 4.06
CA ARG A 215 12.00 11.88 3.06
C ARG A 215 11.01 11.19 2.13
N ALA A 216 10.09 11.95 1.54
CA ALA A 216 9.17 11.43 0.54
C ALA A 216 9.11 12.30 -0.71
N ILE A 217 8.64 11.71 -1.80
CA ILE A 217 8.26 12.40 -3.04
C ILE A 217 6.85 11.99 -3.47
N CYS A 218 6.10 12.94 -4.02
CA CYS A 218 4.80 12.71 -4.63
C CYS A 218 4.90 12.84 -6.15
N LEU A 219 4.59 11.76 -6.86
CA LEU A 219 4.47 11.74 -8.31
C LEU A 219 3.00 11.80 -8.72
N VAL A 220 2.67 12.66 -9.68
CA VAL A 220 1.35 12.72 -10.34
C VAL A 220 1.57 13.03 -11.82
N ASP A 221 0.93 12.24 -12.69
CA ASP A 221 1.04 12.36 -14.16
C ASP A 221 2.48 12.44 -14.68
N GLY A 222 3.37 11.67 -14.04
CA GLY A 222 4.78 11.60 -14.38
C GLY A 222 5.62 12.81 -13.93
N LYS A 223 5.07 13.72 -13.13
CA LYS A 223 5.77 14.90 -12.60
C LYS A 223 5.89 14.82 -11.08
N MET A 224 6.97 15.37 -10.54
CA MET A 224 7.15 15.52 -9.10
C MET A 224 6.35 16.74 -8.60
N GLN A 225 5.28 16.48 -7.85
CA GLN A 225 4.40 17.52 -7.32
C GLN A 225 4.87 18.05 -5.97
N ALA A 226 5.49 17.18 -5.16
CA ALA A 226 5.99 17.54 -3.84
C ALA A 226 7.19 16.68 -3.47
N GLU A 227 8.08 17.25 -2.67
CA GLU A 227 9.25 16.62 -2.09
C GLU A 227 9.50 17.27 -0.73
N GLY A 228 9.82 16.47 0.29
CA GLY A 228 10.01 16.97 1.65
C GLY A 228 9.80 15.90 2.69
N THR A 229 9.44 16.30 3.91
CA THR A 229 9.15 15.31 4.96
C THR A 229 7.92 14.48 4.59
N PRO A 230 7.83 13.21 5.04
CA PRO A 230 6.69 12.36 4.73
C PRO A 230 5.34 13.03 5.02
N SER A 231 5.18 13.66 6.19
CA SER A 231 3.93 14.33 6.56
C SER A 231 3.58 15.52 5.65
N GLN A 232 4.57 16.29 5.17
CA GLN A 232 4.34 17.38 4.20
C GLN A 232 3.86 16.83 2.85
N VAL A 233 4.52 15.79 2.36
CA VAL A 233 4.22 15.17 1.07
C VAL A 233 2.86 14.46 1.11
N ILE A 234 2.54 13.77 2.20
CA ILE A 234 1.23 13.13 2.43
C ILE A 234 0.12 14.18 2.46
N ARG A 235 0.32 15.31 3.15
CA ARG A 235 -0.64 16.42 3.15
C ARG A 235 -0.85 16.98 1.75
N SER A 236 0.24 17.22 1.00
CA SER A 236 0.16 17.70 -0.38
C SER A 236 -0.60 16.71 -1.26
N TYR A 237 -0.26 15.42 -1.16
CA TYR A 237 -0.92 14.34 -1.90
C TYR A 237 -2.44 14.31 -1.62
N ARG A 238 -2.85 14.37 -0.35
CA ARG A 238 -4.28 14.39 0.02
C ARG A 238 -5.01 15.61 -0.53
N SER A 239 -4.39 16.80 -0.45
CA SER A 239 -5.00 18.05 -0.92
C SER A 239 -5.34 18.04 -2.42
N LEU A 240 -4.62 17.23 -3.22
CA LEU A 240 -4.91 17.04 -4.65
C LEU A 240 -6.26 16.34 -4.85
N TYR A 241 -6.61 15.37 -4.00
CA TYR A 241 -7.87 14.63 -4.08
C TYR A 241 -9.02 15.28 -3.29
N GLU A 242 -8.70 16.08 -2.27
CA GLU A 242 -9.71 16.87 -1.56
C GLU A 242 -10.30 17.98 -2.45
N LYS A 243 -9.51 18.52 -3.39
CA LYS A 243 -9.99 19.45 -4.41
C LYS A 243 -10.95 18.79 -5.42
N ASP A 244 -10.74 17.53 -5.75
CA ASP A 244 -11.67 16.75 -6.59
C ASP A 244 -12.93 16.32 -5.80
N ALA A 245 -12.81 16.05 -4.50
CA ALA A 245 -13.94 15.80 -3.62
C ALA A 245 -14.81 17.05 -3.39
N ALA A 246 -14.23 18.25 -3.50
CA ALA A 246 -14.96 19.51 -3.51
C ALA A 246 -15.69 19.79 -4.84
N LEU A 247 -15.39 19.01 -5.90
CA LEU A 247 -16.03 19.08 -7.23
C LEU A 247 -17.04 17.95 -7.47
N ALA A 248 -17.14 16.96 -6.58
CA ALA A 248 -18.37 16.19 -6.48
C ALA A 248 -19.46 17.17 -6.02
N PRO A 249 -20.61 17.29 -6.72
CA PRO A 249 -21.66 18.19 -6.27
C PRO A 249 -21.92 17.85 -4.81
N ALA A 250 -21.79 18.85 -3.93
CA ALA A 250 -22.34 18.78 -2.60
C ALA A 250 -23.80 18.41 -2.80
N VAL A 251 -24.12 17.11 -2.65
CA VAL A 251 -25.50 16.66 -2.65
C VAL A 251 -26.12 17.50 -1.54
N PRO A 252 -27.09 18.36 -1.86
CA PRO A 252 -27.56 19.33 -0.90
C PRO A 252 -28.07 18.57 0.32
N LEU A 253 -27.44 18.84 1.45
CA LEU A 253 -27.78 18.31 2.77
C LEU A 253 -29.18 18.78 3.15
N HIS A 254 -30.21 18.15 2.59
CA HIS A 254 -31.60 18.36 3.01
C HIS A 254 -31.88 17.48 4.23
N PHE A 255 -31.37 17.91 5.38
CA PHE A 255 -31.61 17.22 6.67
C PHE A 255 -33.04 17.37 7.21
N GLU A 256 -33.85 18.29 6.66
CA GLU A 256 -35.19 18.57 7.20
C GLU A 256 -36.23 17.47 6.92
N GLN A 257 -35.98 16.56 5.97
CA GLN A 257 -36.92 15.49 5.62
C GLN A 257 -36.32 14.09 5.62
N SER A 258 -35.12 13.93 6.21
CA SER A 258 -34.41 12.65 6.21
C SER A 258 -35.25 11.55 6.90
N PRO A 259 -35.39 10.36 6.28
CA PRO A 259 -36.09 9.23 6.89
C PRO A 259 -35.29 8.55 8.01
N VAL A 260 -34.00 8.89 8.19
CA VAL A 260 -33.13 8.30 9.23
C VAL A 260 -32.35 9.39 9.95
N GLN A 261 -32.25 9.30 11.27
CA GLN A 261 -31.41 10.19 12.09
C GLN A 261 -30.53 9.39 13.04
N ILE A 262 -29.24 9.72 13.12
CA ILE A 262 -28.29 9.11 14.05
C ILE A 262 -28.40 9.80 15.41
N ARG A 263 -29.02 9.12 16.36
CA ARG A 263 -29.23 9.63 17.72
C ARG A 263 -27.93 9.64 18.51
N ASP A 264 -27.15 8.58 18.47
CA ASP A 264 -25.94 8.47 19.26
C ASP A 264 -24.89 7.55 18.64
N LEU A 265 -23.64 7.80 18.98
CA LEU A 265 -22.50 6.98 18.61
C LEU A 265 -21.71 6.74 19.90
N THR A 266 -21.44 5.49 20.22
CA THR A 266 -20.62 5.11 21.37
C THR A 266 -19.52 4.16 20.92
N CYS A 267 -18.38 4.21 21.59
CA CYS A 267 -17.22 3.41 21.24
C CYS A 267 -16.52 2.95 22.51
N ASN A 268 -16.36 1.64 22.68
CA ASN A 268 -15.71 1.06 23.84
C ASN A 268 -14.60 0.09 23.43
N LEU A 269 -13.43 0.23 24.05
CA LEU A 269 -12.33 -0.71 23.92
C LEU A 269 -12.58 -1.90 24.85
N VAL A 270 -12.77 -3.09 24.28
CA VAL A 270 -12.99 -4.34 25.01
C VAL A 270 -11.70 -5.16 25.02
N ASN A 271 -11.20 -5.45 26.22
CA ASN A 271 -10.01 -6.28 26.47
C ASN A 271 -8.73 -5.83 25.73
N GLY A 272 -8.62 -4.54 25.37
CA GLY A 272 -7.49 -4.00 24.60
C GLY A 272 -7.34 -4.51 23.16
N ARG A 273 -8.26 -5.36 22.70
CA ARG A 273 -8.15 -6.11 21.43
C ARG A 273 -9.28 -5.83 20.45
N ASN A 274 -10.43 -5.38 20.92
CA ASN A 274 -11.58 -5.07 20.08
C ASN A 274 -12.13 -3.69 20.42
N VAL A 275 -12.49 -2.93 19.41
CA VAL A 275 -13.24 -1.68 19.51
C VAL A 275 -14.68 -2.00 19.12
N ASN A 276 -15.58 -1.92 20.09
CA ASN A 276 -17.01 -2.04 19.85
C ASN A 276 -17.59 -0.66 19.61
N VAL A 277 -18.06 -0.40 18.40
CA VAL A 277 -18.75 0.84 18.03
C VAL A 277 -20.24 0.55 17.98
N THR A 278 -21.06 1.34 18.67
CA THR A 278 -22.51 1.19 18.67
C THR A 278 -23.15 2.48 18.18
N VAL A 279 -23.98 2.37 17.14
CA VAL A 279 -24.75 3.44 16.53
C VAL A 279 -26.20 3.28 16.94
N ALA A 280 -26.76 4.27 17.63
CA ALA A 280 -28.20 4.38 17.86
C ALA A 280 -28.80 5.30 16.82
N TYR A 281 -29.86 4.87 16.14
CA TYR A 281 -30.50 5.65 15.08
C TYR A 281 -32.03 5.49 15.10
N ASP A 282 -32.71 6.51 14.62
CA ASP A 282 -34.16 6.58 14.49
C ASP A 282 -34.54 6.52 13.02
N VAL A 283 -35.50 5.65 12.71
CA VAL A 283 -36.16 5.60 11.40
C VAL A 283 -37.47 6.37 11.55
N LEU A 284 -37.58 7.50 10.87
CA LEU A 284 -38.72 8.41 10.96
C LEU A 284 -39.82 8.08 9.94
N LYS A 285 -39.47 7.36 8.87
CA LYS A 285 -40.39 6.95 7.79
C LYS A 285 -40.01 5.55 7.32
N LEU A 286 -41.01 4.82 6.82
CA LEU A 286 -40.83 3.49 6.25
C LEU A 286 -39.74 3.49 5.17
N ILE A 287 -38.77 2.58 5.28
CA ILE A 287 -37.67 2.45 4.31
C ILE A 287 -37.80 1.13 3.58
N CYS A 288 -37.98 1.21 2.26
CA CYS A 288 -38.15 0.05 1.37
C CYS A 288 -36.84 -0.34 0.65
N GLU A 289 -35.70 0.17 1.11
CA GLU A 289 -34.38 -0.05 0.54
C GLU A 289 -33.33 -0.28 1.65
N GLY A 290 -32.18 -0.87 1.29
CA GLY A 290 -31.11 -1.11 2.24
C GLY A 290 -30.43 0.18 2.72
N LEU A 291 -30.07 0.21 4.00
CA LEU A 291 -29.25 1.26 4.61
C LEU A 291 -27.78 0.85 4.62
N VAL A 292 -26.90 1.80 4.34
CA VAL A 292 -25.45 1.63 4.39
C VAL A 292 -24.90 2.53 5.48
N PHE A 293 -24.40 1.94 6.55
CA PHE A 293 -23.71 2.67 7.62
C PHE A 293 -22.21 2.67 7.34
N ARG A 294 -21.58 3.84 7.38
CA ARG A 294 -20.13 3.98 7.29
C ARG A 294 -19.58 4.61 8.56
N ILE A 295 -18.65 3.93 9.21
CA ILE A 295 -17.87 4.46 10.33
C ILE A 295 -16.50 4.87 9.81
N VAL A 296 -16.10 6.10 10.12
CA VAL A 296 -14.80 6.64 9.79
C VAL A 296 -14.01 6.85 11.08
N PHE A 297 -12.82 6.25 11.15
CA PHE A 297 -11.84 6.56 12.17
C PHE A 297 -10.94 7.67 11.62
N ALA A 298 -10.97 8.85 12.23
CA ALA A 298 -10.14 9.98 11.88
C ALA A 298 -9.16 10.31 13.01
N LEU A 299 -8.02 10.92 12.71
CA LEU A 299 -7.12 11.48 13.72
C LEU A 299 -7.70 12.83 14.25
N PRO A 300 -7.15 13.39 15.35
CA PRO A 300 -7.62 14.67 15.90
C PRO A 300 -7.51 15.87 14.94
N ASP A 301 -6.72 15.76 13.87
CA ASP A 301 -6.63 16.73 12.78
C ASP A 301 -7.63 16.47 11.64
N GLU A 302 -8.64 15.62 11.88
CA GLU A 302 -9.67 15.19 10.92
C GLU A 302 -9.15 14.33 9.75
N THR A 303 -7.88 13.90 9.79
CA THR A 303 -7.32 12.93 8.85
C THR A 303 -8.07 11.61 8.93
N ARG A 304 -8.75 11.18 7.86
CA ARG A 304 -9.40 9.86 7.79
C ARG A 304 -8.36 8.73 7.67
N VAL A 305 -8.43 7.74 8.57
CA VAL A 305 -7.49 6.61 8.65
C VAL A 305 -8.12 5.29 8.23
N ALA A 306 -9.39 5.06 8.57
CA ALA A 306 -10.09 3.84 8.18
C ALA A 306 -11.58 4.12 7.94
N ILE A 307 -12.18 3.40 6.98
CA ILE A 307 -13.62 3.45 6.69
C ILE A 307 -14.16 2.02 6.76
N ILE A 308 -15.16 1.80 7.61
CA ILE A 308 -15.86 0.52 7.75
C ILE A 308 -17.29 0.73 7.28
N GLY A 309 -17.68 0.01 6.22
CA GLY A 309 -19.04 0.03 5.68
C GLY A 309 -19.81 -1.22 6.09
N HIS A 310 -21.10 -1.07 6.38
CA HIS A 310 -22.02 -2.18 6.59
C HIS A 310 -23.35 -1.92 5.91
N ASP A 311 -23.81 -2.91 5.13
CA ASP A 311 -25.09 -2.91 4.47
C ASP A 311 -26.12 -3.64 5.34
N VAL A 312 -27.22 -2.98 5.68
CA VAL A 312 -28.41 -3.66 6.19
C VAL A 312 -29.10 -4.32 4.98
N PRO A 313 -29.13 -5.66 4.88
CA PRO A 313 -29.44 -6.35 3.63
C PRO A 313 -30.88 -6.15 3.11
N GLU A 314 -31.02 -6.42 1.82
CA GLU A 314 -32.22 -6.20 1.00
C GLU A 314 -33.35 -7.18 1.37
N GLY A 315 -34.60 -6.68 1.48
CA GLY A 315 -35.80 -7.50 1.69
C GLY A 315 -36.53 -7.27 3.01
N GLN A 316 -35.96 -6.52 3.95
CA GLN A 316 -36.68 -6.03 5.13
C GLN A 316 -37.10 -4.59 4.90
N THR A 317 -38.41 -4.36 4.82
CA THR A 317 -38.95 -3.03 5.06
C THR A 317 -38.58 -2.61 6.48
N ILE A 318 -37.88 -1.49 6.63
CA ILE A 318 -37.52 -0.96 7.94
C ILE A 318 -38.64 -0.02 8.39
N GLU A 319 -39.40 -0.48 9.37
CA GLU A 319 -40.49 0.28 9.97
C GLU A 319 -39.96 1.51 10.74
N PRO A 320 -40.76 2.57 10.90
CA PRO A 320 -40.41 3.66 11.80
C PRO A 320 -40.19 3.15 13.23
N GLY A 321 -39.08 3.58 13.85
CA GLY A 321 -38.71 3.11 15.18
C GLY A 321 -37.26 3.39 15.55
N ALA A 322 -36.92 3.03 16.79
CA ALA A 322 -35.58 3.18 17.34
C ALA A 322 -34.77 1.89 17.19
N TYR A 323 -33.58 2.02 16.59
CA TYR A 323 -32.71 0.91 16.25
C TYR A 323 -31.30 1.12 16.81
N ARG A 324 -30.59 0.00 16.96
CA ARG A 324 -29.19 -0.03 17.35
C ARG A 324 -28.40 -0.95 16.44
N LEU A 325 -27.25 -0.48 16.00
CA LEU A 325 -26.30 -1.25 15.19
C LEU A 325 -24.96 -1.28 15.93
N SER A 326 -24.37 -2.47 16.10
CA SER A 326 -23.07 -2.61 16.75
C SER A 326 -22.05 -3.23 15.82
N PHE A 327 -20.83 -2.67 15.83
CA PHE A 327 -19.69 -3.06 15.02
C PHE A 327 -18.59 -3.53 15.96
N LYS A 328 -18.10 -4.75 15.75
CA LYS A 328 -16.88 -5.23 16.42
C LYS A 328 -15.71 -5.01 15.46
N VAL A 329 -14.81 -4.08 15.79
CA VAL A 329 -13.61 -3.77 15.01
C VAL A 329 -12.39 -4.29 15.76
N LYS A 330 -11.60 -5.19 15.18
CA LYS A 330 -10.36 -5.65 15.82
C LYS A 330 -9.36 -4.49 15.89
N THR A 331 -8.76 -4.24 17.06
CA THR A 331 -7.74 -3.19 17.25
C THR A 331 -6.49 -3.43 16.40
N THR A 332 -6.28 -4.68 15.98
CA THR A 332 -5.22 -5.09 15.05
C THR A 332 -5.26 -4.36 13.70
N ASN A 333 -6.39 -3.74 13.36
CA ASN A 333 -6.58 -2.98 12.12
C ASN A 333 -6.38 -1.46 12.32
N LEU A 334 -6.06 -1.02 13.54
CA LEU A 334 -5.91 0.40 13.90
C LEU A 334 -4.57 0.61 14.61
N TYR A 335 -3.82 1.62 14.19
CA TYR A 335 -2.55 1.94 14.83
C TYR A 335 -2.74 2.51 16.24
N PRO A 336 -1.74 2.37 17.15
CA PRO A 336 -1.79 2.94 18.50
C PRO A 336 -1.82 4.47 18.51
N ARG A 337 -3.01 5.07 18.40
CA ARG A 337 -3.25 6.52 18.38
C ARG A 337 -4.64 6.83 18.94
N ARG A 338 -4.89 8.13 19.19
CA ARG A 338 -6.22 8.68 19.45
C ARG A 338 -6.94 8.88 18.12
N TYR A 339 -8.17 8.38 18.02
CA TYR A 339 -9.05 8.57 16.88
C TYR A 339 -10.34 9.26 17.31
N ARG A 340 -10.89 10.10 16.44
CA ARG A 340 -12.28 10.55 16.43
C ARG A 340 -13.09 9.64 15.51
N LEU A 341 -14.29 9.29 15.94
CA LEU A 341 -15.21 8.51 15.12
C LEU A 341 -16.26 9.42 14.50
N HIS A 342 -16.53 9.16 13.22
CA HIS A 342 -17.64 9.75 12.48
C HIS A 342 -18.51 8.62 11.95
N CYS A 343 -19.83 8.83 11.95
CA CYS A 343 -20.78 7.88 11.39
C CYS A 343 -21.61 8.59 10.32
N SER A 344 -21.86 7.91 9.21
CA SER A 344 -22.82 8.36 8.20
C SER A 344 -23.73 7.21 7.83
N VAL A 345 -24.98 7.53 7.53
CA VAL A 345 -25.97 6.59 7.00
C VAL A 345 -26.39 7.05 5.62
N THR A 346 -26.32 6.16 4.64
CA THR A 346 -26.71 6.44 3.26
C THR A 346 -27.68 5.37 2.74
N SER A 347 -28.48 5.70 1.74
CA SER A 347 -29.15 4.66 0.95
C SER A 347 -28.15 3.86 0.11
N LYS A 348 -28.57 2.68 -0.40
CA LYS A 348 -27.81 1.95 -1.44
C LYS A 348 -27.53 2.79 -2.69
N LYS A 349 -28.38 3.78 -2.99
CA LYS A 349 -28.19 4.73 -4.11
C LYS A 349 -27.26 5.89 -3.74
N SER A 350 -26.53 5.80 -2.63
CA SER A 350 -25.58 6.80 -2.14
C SER A 350 -26.20 8.16 -1.77
N VAL A 351 -27.50 8.19 -1.46
CA VAL A 351 -28.14 9.38 -0.87
C VAL A 351 -27.80 9.40 0.61
N VAL A 352 -27.23 10.50 1.09
CA VAL A 352 -26.89 10.65 2.51
C VAL A 352 -28.14 11.01 3.30
N TYR A 353 -28.47 10.19 4.29
CA TYR A 353 -29.61 10.43 5.20
C TYR A 353 -29.19 11.20 6.44
N ASP A 354 -28.08 10.82 7.08
CA ASP A 354 -27.56 11.58 8.21
C ASP A 354 -26.05 11.38 8.39
N VAL A 355 -25.39 12.34 9.04
CA VAL A 355 -23.97 12.31 9.37
C VAL A 355 -23.76 12.85 10.78
N LYS A 356 -23.08 12.06 11.61
CA LYS A 356 -22.69 12.45 12.98
C LYS A 356 -21.17 12.45 13.08
N MET A 357 -20.58 13.64 13.22
CA MET A 357 -19.13 13.87 13.21
C MET A 357 -18.56 14.06 14.62
N GLY A 358 -17.40 13.46 14.90
CA GLY A 358 -16.51 13.87 15.99
C GLY A 358 -17.05 13.65 17.41
N VAL A 359 -17.99 12.72 17.59
CA VAL A 359 -18.74 12.58 18.85
C VAL A 359 -18.02 11.72 19.89
N VAL A 360 -17.17 10.79 19.43
CA VAL A 360 -16.47 9.86 20.32
C VAL A 360 -15.00 9.79 19.96
N GLU A 361 -14.18 9.73 20.99
CA GLU A 361 -12.76 9.47 20.85
C GLU A 361 -12.38 8.13 21.46
N VAL A 362 -11.51 7.41 20.77
CA VAL A 362 -10.93 6.16 21.25
C VAL A 362 -9.43 6.24 21.13
N THR A 363 -8.75 5.92 22.24
CA THR A 363 -7.29 5.78 22.23
C THR A 363 -6.97 4.30 22.12
N ILE A 364 -6.32 3.92 21.03
CA ILE A 364 -5.77 2.58 20.86
C ILE A 364 -4.42 2.57 21.59
N PRO A 365 -4.25 1.79 22.66
CA PRO A 365 -3.01 1.77 23.42
C PRO A 365 -1.88 1.14 22.60
N GLU A 366 -0.64 1.54 22.88
CA GLU A 366 0.53 0.83 22.38
C GLU A 366 0.51 -0.62 22.91
N PRO A 367 0.83 -1.64 22.07
CA PRO A 367 0.88 -3.01 22.54
C PRO A 367 1.96 -3.12 23.63
N THR A 368 1.55 -3.40 24.87
CA THR A 368 2.46 -3.54 26.02
C THR A 368 3.33 -4.81 25.97
N LEU A 369 3.13 -5.68 24.97
CA LEU A 369 3.88 -6.92 24.77
C LEU A 369 4.20 -7.11 23.29
N TRP A 370 5.25 -6.44 22.81
CA TRP A 370 5.84 -6.71 21.49
C TRP A 370 6.35 -8.17 21.29
N PRO A 371 6.68 -8.98 22.33
CA PRO A 371 7.11 -10.36 22.11
C PRO A 371 6.00 -11.43 22.04
N ALA A 372 4.72 -11.11 22.31
CA ALA A 372 3.68 -12.14 22.50
C ALA A 372 2.54 -12.09 21.47
N TYR A 373 2.78 -11.56 20.27
CA TYR A 373 1.81 -11.57 19.16
C TYR A 373 1.71 -12.93 18.44
N HIS A 374 2.23 -13.98 19.07
CA HIS A 374 2.18 -15.35 18.57
C HIS A 374 0.89 -16.05 18.98
N ARG A 375 0.31 -16.77 18.00
CA ARG A 375 -0.80 -17.74 18.11
C ARG A 375 -2.22 -17.16 18.15
N SER A 376 -2.68 -16.70 16.99
CA SER A 376 -3.94 -17.19 16.39
C SER A 376 -4.09 -16.59 14.99
N ALA A 377 -3.24 -17.05 14.08
CA ALA A 377 -3.49 -16.97 12.65
C ALA A 377 -4.51 -18.07 12.30
N ASP A 378 -5.76 -17.86 12.67
CA ASP A 378 -6.88 -18.65 12.16
C ASP A 378 -8.07 -17.71 11.94
N GLN A 379 -8.61 -17.77 10.72
CA GLN A 379 -9.81 -17.11 10.22
C GLN A 379 -9.73 -15.60 9.89
N LEU A 380 -9.30 -15.32 8.66
CA LEU A 380 -9.62 -14.10 7.90
C LEU A 380 -11.07 -14.15 7.38
N THR A 381 -12.00 -14.29 8.30
CA THR A 381 -13.41 -13.94 8.07
C THR A 381 -13.76 -12.98 9.19
N THR A 382 -14.21 -11.78 8.84
CA THR A 382 -14.90 -10.92 9.80
C THR A 382 -16.14 -11.70 10.26
N MET A 383 -16.03 -12.47 11.35
CA MET A 383 -17.21 -12.94 12.08
C MET A 383 -17.82 -11.70 12.74
N LEU A 384 -18.61 -11.00 11.95
CA LEU A 384 -19.61 -10.08 12.46
C LEU A 384 -20.69 -10.98 13.10
N GLU A 385 -20.70 -11.04 14.42
CA GLU A 385 -21.89 -11.51 15.14
C GLU A 385 -22.89 -10.35 15.15
N PHE A 386 -24.08 -10.61 14.62
CA PHE A 386 -25.11 -9.62 14.40
C PHE A 386 -26.25 -9.81 15.38
N ASP A 387 -26.70 -8.70 15.94
CA ASP A 387 -28.00 -8.61 16.60
C ASP A 387 -28.60 -7.25 16.22
N VAL A 388 -29.48 -7.25 15.22
CA VAL A 388 -30.37 -6.11 14.95
C VAL A 388 -31.53 -6.26 15.90
N VAL A 389 -31.40 -5.70 17.10
CA VAL A 389 -32.46 -5.76 18.11
C VAL A 389 -33.23 -4.44 18.06
N PRO A 390 -34.56 -4.46 17.82
CA PRO A 390 -35.41 -3.33 18.13
C PRO A 390 -35.19 -2.96 19.60
N ALA A 391 -35.01 -1.68 19.92
CA ALA A 391 -34.67 -1.25 21.28
C ALA A 391 -35.70 -1.71 22.35
N ASP A 392 -36.89 -2.15 21.94
CA ASP A 392 -38.03 -2.52 22.78
C ASP A 392 -38.32 -4.03 22.97
N LYS A 393 -37.45 -4.95 22.53
CA LYS A 393 -37.59 -6.36 22.93
C LYS A 393 -36.55 -6.75 23.97
N ARG A 394 -36.86 -6.43 25.24
CA ARG A 394 -36.27 -7.12 26.39
C ARG A 394 -36.74 -8.57 26.37
N GLY A 395 -35.79 -9.49 26.35
CA GLY A 395 -35.93 -10.91 26.67
C GLY A 395 -34.59 -11.36 27.21
#